data_AF-A0AA96XPV9-F1
#
_entry.id   AF-A0AA96XPV9-F1
#
_cell.length_a   1.000
_cell.length_b   1.000
_cell.length_c   1.000
_cell.angle_alpha   90.00
_cell.angle_beta   90.00
_cell.angle_gamma   90.00
#
_symmetry.space_group_name_H-M   'P 1'
#
loop_
_entity.id
_entity.type
_entity.pdbx_description
1 polymer ?
#
loop_
_entity_poly.entity_id
_entity_poly.type
_entity_poly.pdbx_seq_one_letter_code
_entity_poly.pdbx_strand_id
1 'polypeptide(L)'
;MLAALSLASLLGGHGWRQDPAVLLVVDRGDGELCALDCEAIPRPTTLPMSAVEAARVRAEGAVMEVFTQDRQLIHLIDLKRLFSATRGTGARHAR
;
A
#
# COMPACT_ATOMS: atom_id res chain seq x y z
N MET A 1 2.67 6.64 -20.16
CA MET A 1 3.66 5.67 -19.68
C MET A 1 3.31 5.33 -18.24
N LEU A 2 3.14 4.06 -17.89
CA LEU A 2 2.79 3.64 -16.53
C LEU A 2 4.08 3.26 -15.79
N ALA A 3 4.38 3.91 -14.67
CA ALA A 3 5.54 3.57 -13.85
C ALA A 3 5.22 2.37 -12.96
N ALA A 4 6.16 1.42 -12.84
CA ALA A 4 6.13 0.35 -11.86
C ALA A 4 7.01 0.73 -10.66
N LEU A 5 6.48 0.60 -9.45
CA LEU A 5 7.12 0.96 -8.20
C LEU A 5 7.21 -0.27 -7.29
N SER A 6 8.29 -0.35 -6.50
CA SER A 6 8.43 -1.40 -5.51
C SER A 6 7.65 -1.08 -4.24
N LEU A 7 6.57 -1.82 -3.96
CA LEU A 7 5.80 -1.69 -2.73
C LEU A 7 6.65 -2.01 -1.50
N ALA A 8 7.53 -3.01 -1.57
CA ALA A 8 8.49 -3.30 -0.51
C ALA A 8 9.34 -2.07 -0.18
N SER A 9 9.91 -1.40 -1.19
CA SER A 9 10.69 -0.17 -0.98
C SER A 9 9.85 1.00 -0.47
N LEU A 10 8.61 1.17 -0.96
CA LEU A 10 7.70 2.23 -0.48
C LEU A 10 7.33 2.06 1.00
N LEU A 11 7.30 0.83 1.49
CA LEU A 11 7.06 0.50 2.89
C LEU A 11 8.34 0.48 3.75
N GLY A 12 9.51 0.79 3.18
CA GLY A 12 10.80 0.76 3.87
C GLY A 12 11.41 -0.64 4.06
N GLY A 13 10.87 -1.65 3.38
CA GLY A 13 11.39 -3.01 3.36
C GLY A 13 12.57 -3.20 2.39
N HIS A 14 13.28 -4.31 2.56
CA HIS A 14 14.49 -4.65 1.79
C HIS A 14 14.25 -5.61 0.60
N GLY A 15 12.98 -5.81 0.23
CA GLY A 15 12.59 -6.67 -0.89
C GLY A 15 11.52 -7.68 -0.51
N TRP A 16 11.23 -8.58 -1.45
CA TRP A 16 10.22 -9.61 -1.31
C TRP A 16 10.83 -10.93 -0.83
N ARG A 17 10.01 -11.76 -0.18
CA ARG A 17 10.39 -13.11 0.24
C ARG A 17 10.45 -14.06 -0.96
N GLN A 18 9.71 -13.77 -2.03
CA GLN A 18 9.72 -14.44 -3.33
C GLN A 18 9.67 -13.39 -4.45
N ASP A 19 10.12 -13.72 -5.67
CA ASP A 19 10.07 -12.75 -6.78
C ASP A 19 8.61 -12.26 -7.01
N PRO A 20 8.37 -10.94 -7.06
CA PRO A 20 7.02 -10.42 -7.23
C PRO A 20 6.51 -10.74 -8.64
N ALA A 21 5.46 -11.56 -8.72
CA ALA A 21 4.88 -12.00 -9.98
C ALA A 21 3.67 -11.15 -10.43
N VAL A 22 3.27 -10.15 -9.63
CA VAL A 22 2.04 -9.38 -9.83
C VAL A 22 2.35 -7.89 -9.85
N LEU A 23 1.71 -7.17 -10.78
CA LEU A 23 1.65 -5.71 -10.80
C LEU A 23 0.20 -5.27 -10.56
N LEU A 24 -0.04 -4.56 -9.46
CA LEU A 24 -1.32 -3.96 -9.13
C LEU A 24 -1.37 -2.52 -9.65
N VAL A 25 -2.25 -2.25 -10.61
CA VAL A 25 -2.46 -0.89 -11.11
C VAL A 25 -3.38 -0.15 -10.14
N VAL A 26 -2.90 0.95 -9.57
CA VAL A 26 -3.61 1.73 -8.56
C VAL A 26 -3.58 3.23 -8.88
N ASP A 27 -4.57 3.96 -8.37
CA ASP A 27 -4.59 5.42 -8.39
C ASP A 27 -3.74 5.98 -7.24
N ARG A 28 -2.90 6.96 -7.55
CA ARG A 28 -1.98 7.58 -6.57
C ARG A 28 -2.63 8.62 -5.66
N GLY A 29 -3.90 8.93 -5.90
CA GLY A 29 -4.68 9.97 -5.23
C GLY A 29 -4.58 11.34 -5.90
N ASP A 30 -3.86 11.46 -7.01
CA ASP A 30 -3.70 12.68 -7.82
C ASP A 30 -4.24 12.52 -9.26
N GLY A 31 -4.95 11.41 -9.54
CA GLY A 31 -5.45 11.06 -10.86
C GLY A 31 -4.42 10.37 -11.76
N GLU A 32 -3.17 10.21 -11.31
CA GLU A 32 -2.19 9.39 -12.00
C GLU A 32 -2.27 7.93 -11.53
N LEU A 33 -2.11 7.02 -12.48
CA LEU A 33 -1.99 5.59 -12.21
C LEU A 33 -0.51 5.18 -12.08
N CYS A 34 -0.24 4.22 -11.21
CA CYS A 34 1.01 3.48 -11.19
C CYS A 34 0.78 1.99 -10.97
N ALA A 35 1.77 1.17 -11.32
CA ALA A 35 1.82 -0.23 -10.95
C ALA A 35 2.63 -0.41 -9.66
N LEU A 36 2.11 -1.19 -8.72
CA LEU A 36 2.82 -1.66 -7.53
C LEU A 36 3.18 -3.13 -7.71
N ASP A 37 4.43 -3.50 -7.49
CA ASP A 37 4.81 -4.91 -7.42
C ASP A 37 4.19 -5.58 -6.18
N CYS A 38 3.88 -6.87 -6.29
CA CYS A 38 3.33 -7.67 -5.21
C CYS A 38 3.68 -9.14 -5.40
N GLU A 39 3.91 -9.86 -4.29
CA GLU A 39 4.14 -11.30 -4.30
C GLU A 39 2.93 -12.08 -4.84
N ALA A 40 1.70 -11.66 -4.51
CA ALA A 40 0.48 -12.35 -4.88
C ALA A 40 -0.68 -11.38 -5.10
N ILE A 41 -1.67 -11.81 -5.88
CA ILE A 41 -2.90 -11.03 -6.07
C ILE A 41 -3.63 -10.94 -4.72
N PRO A 42 -3.92 -9.73 -4.19
CA PRO A 42 -4.68 -9.59 -2.96
C PRO A 42 -6.06 -10.24 -3.10
N ARG A 43 -6.45 -11.03 -2.09
CA ARG A 43 -7.78 -11.62 -2.05
C ARG A 43 -8.82 -10.54 -1.73
N PRO A 44 -9.89 -10.38 -2.53
CA PRO A 44 -10.99 -9.49 -2.18
C PRO A 44 -11.58 -9.88 -0.83
N THR A 45 -11.76 -8.90 0.06
CA THR A 45 -12.39 -9.09 1.37
C THR A 45 -13.24 -7.89 1.73
N THR A 46 -14.29 -8.12 2.52
CA THR A 46 -15.18 -7.06 3.00
C THR A 46 -14.75 -6.64 4.41
N LEU A 47 -14.59 -5.33 4.61
CA LEU A 47 -14.28 -4.75 5.91
C LEU A 47 -15.39 -3.76 6.32
N PRO A 48 -15.79 -3.72 7.60
CA PRO A 48 -16.68 -2.67 8.09
C PRO A 48 -16.02 -1.30 7.94
N MET A 49 -16.71 -0.36 7.30
CA MET A 49 -16.18 1.00 7.07
C MET A 49 -15.81 1.69 8.40
N SER A 50 -16.59 1.48 9.45
CA SER A 50 -16.30 2.01 10.79
C SER A 50 -14.98 1.50 11.38
N ALA A 51 -14.63 0.23 11.12
CA ALA A 51 -13.37 -0.35 11.57
C ALA A 51 -12.17 0.24 10.81
N VAL A 52 -12.33 0.46 9.49
CA VAL A 52 -11.33 1.10 8.65
C VAL A 52 -11.08 2.55 9.08
N GLU A 53 -12.14 3.32 9.30
CA GLU A 53 -12.00 4.71 9.74
C GLU A 53 -11.40 4.83 11.15
N ALA A 54 -11.82 3.96 12.08
CA ALA A 54 -11.20 3.90 13.40
C ALA A 54 -9.71 3.55 13.33
N ALA A 55 -9.30 2.65 12.43
CA ALA A 55 -7.89 2.33 12.19
C ALA A 55 -7.14 3.52 11.59
N ARG A 56 -7.75 4.23 10.63
CA ARG A 56 -7.15 5.41 9.97
C ARG A 56 -6.84 6.54 10.94
N VAL A 57 -7.71 6.78 11.93
CA VAL A 57 -7.50 7.80 12.97
C VAL A 57 -6.31 7.44 13.86
N ARG A 58 -6.09 6.15 14.14
CA ARG A 58 -5.00 5.68 15.01
C ARG A 58 -3.67 5.50 14.29
N ALA A 59 -3.69 5.25 12.98
CA ALA A 59 -2.49 4.93 12.23
C ALA A 59 -1.60 6.17 12.05
N GLU A 60 -0.30 6.00 12.30
CA GLU A 60 0.72 7.05 12.11
C GLU A 60 1.32 7.05 10.69
N GLY A 61 1.11 5.98 9.91
CA GLY A 61 1.69 5.79 8.60
C GLY A 61 0.70 5.32 7.54
N ALA A 62 1.25 4.74 6.46
CA ALA A 62 0.50 4.20 5.33
C ALA A 62 -0.05 2.78 5.58
N VAL A 63 0.43 2.07 6.60
CA VAL A 63 -0.08 0.75 6.98
C VAL A 63 -0.99 0.91 8.19
N MET A 64 -2.21 0.39 8.09
CA MET A 64 -3.23 0.45 9.13
C MET A 64 -3.58 -0.96 9.59
N GLU A 65 -3.80 -1.12 10.90
CA GLU A 65 -4.26 -2.38 11.49
C GLU A 65 -5.77 -2.38 11.65
N VAL A 66 -6.45 -3.27 10.93
CA VAL A 66 -7.89 -3.46 10.99
C VAL A 66 -8.19 -4.84 11.56
N PHE A 67 -8.93 -4.86 12.67
CA PHE A 67 -9.43 -6.10 13.25
C PHE A 67 -10.83 -6.40 12.72
N THR A 68 -11.03 -7.60 12.22
CA THR A 68 -12.33 -8.12 11.78
C THR A 68 -13.17 -8.59 12.98
N GLN A 69 -14.45 -8.92 12.75
CA GLN A 69 -15.34 -9.41 13.80
C GLN A 69 -14.90 -10.75 14.42
N ASP A 70 -14.28 -11.61 13.61
CA ASP A 70 -13.64 -12.86 14.01
C ASP A 70 -12.22 -12.67 14.58
N ARG A 71 -11.85 -11.43 14.91
CA ARG A 71 -10.56 -11.03 15.50
C ARG A 71 -9.34 -11.35 14.63
N GLN A 72 -9.51 -11.49 13.31
CA GLN A 72 -8.39 -11.55 12.38
C GLN A 72 -7.79 -10.15 12.21
N LEU A 73 -6.47 -10.08 12.18
CA LEU A 73 -5.74 -8.86 11.87
C LEU A 73 -5.53 -8.77 10.36
N ILE A 74 -5.94 -7.66 9.77
CA ILE A 74 -5.68 -7.31 8.38
C ILE A 74 -4.85 -6.03 8.34
N HIS A 75 -3.68 -6.10 7.72
CA HIS A 75 -2.89 -4.92 7.38
C HIS A 75 -3.46 -4.31 6.10
N LEU A 76 -4.02 -3.10 6.23
CA LEU A 76 -4.59 -2.34 5.12
C LEU A 76 -3.66 -1.20 4.75
N ILE A 77 -3.35 -1.07 3.45
CA ILE A 77 -2.47 -0.01 2.94
C ILE A 77 -3.31 1.19 2.51
N ASP A 78 -3.12 2.33 3.17
CA ASP A 78 -3.65 3.64 2.76
C ASP A 78 -2.77 4.21 1.64
N LEU A 79 -3.20 4.02 0.39
CA LEU A 79 -2.48 4.47 -0.80
C LEU A 79 -2.24 5.99 -0.81
N LYS A 80 -3.18 6.79 -0.32
CA LYS A 80 -3.02 8.25 -0.30
C LYS A 80 -1.87 8.64 0.62
N ARG A 81 -1.79 8.03 1.80
CA ARG A 81 -0.67 8.24 2.73
C ARG A 81 0.66 7.68 2.19
N LEU A 82 0.62 6.51 1.56
CA LEU A 82 1.79 5.88 0.93
C LEU A 82 2.47 6.79 -0.10
N PHE A 83 1.68 7.39 -1.00
CA PHE A 83 2.21 8.26 -2.05
C PHE A 83 2.48 9.69 -1.56
N SER A 84 1.78 10.16 -0.52
CA SER A 84 2.08 11.46 0.09
C SER A 84 3.45 11.44 0.79
N ALA A 85 3.78 10.34 1.48
CA ALA A 85 5.07 10.19 2.17
C ALA A 85 6.26 10.18 1.20
N THR A 86 6.07 9.67 -0.02
CA THR A 86 7.15 9.54 -1.03
C THR A 86 7.39 10.79 -1.85
N ARG A 87 6.47 11.75 -1.88
CA ARG A 87 6.72 13.07 -2.49
C ARG A 87 7.85 13.85 -1.81
N GLY A 88 8.24 13.49 -0.58
CA GLY A 88 9.41 14.06 0.11
C GLY A 88 10.76 13.39 -0.23
N THR A 89 10.75 12.18 -0.80
CA THR A 89 11.95 11.35 -1.05
C THR A 89 12.20 11.02 -2.53
N GLY A 90 11.24 11.31 -3.42
CA GLY A 90 11.24 10.92 -4.84
C GLY A 90 12.21 11.65 -5.79
N ALA A 91 13.29 12.28 -5.31
CA ALA A 91 14.29 12.92 -6.18
C ALA A 91 15.58 12.11 -6.38
N ARG A 92 15.74 10.96 -5.71
CA ARG A 92 16.99 10.18 -5.78
C ARG A 92 16.68 8.71 -5.97
N HIS A 93 16.55 8.29 -7.21
CA HIS A 93 17.08 7.03 -7.79
C HIS A 93 16.56 6.93 -9.22
N ALA A 94 17.11 7.79 -10.08
CA ALA A 94 17.12 7.55 -11.51
C ALA A 94 18.56 7.83 -11.97
N ARG A 95 19.18 6.75 -12.48
CA ARG A 95 20.54 6.61 -13.04
C ARG A 95 21.63 6.24 -12.06
#